data_AF-A0A7H4NYM6-F1
#
_entry.id   AF-A0A7H4NYM6-F1
#
_cell.length_a   1.000
_cell.length_b   1.000
_cell.length_c   1.000
_cell.angle_alpha   90.00
_cell.angle_beta   90.00
_cell.angle_gamma   90.00
#
_symmetry.space_group_name_H-M   'P 1'
#
loop_
_entity.id
_entity.type
_entity.pdbx_description
1 polymer ?
#
loop_
_entity_poly.entity_id
_entity_poly.type
_entity_poly.pdbx_seq_one_letter_code
_entity_poly.pdbx_strand_id
1 'polypeptide(L)'
;MSGETSEQIEQKLTTTKNGKHNHGGVAGKDDPWEIGGDVRQLFNPKDLGVTDDAGEHDHEVTVPAHKHTTSGKTANLGEGKSFSVVEAHTLLMCWSRVA
;
A
#
# COMPACT_ATOMS: atom_id res chain seq x y z
N MET A 1 -2.29 -22.35 11.68
CA MET A 1 -2.97 -22.34 10.36
C MET A 1 -2.18 -21.41 9.46
N SER A 2 -1.94 -21.79 8.20
CA SER A 2 -1.32 -20.94 7.19
C SER A 2 -2.32 -20.71 6.05
N GLY A 3 -2.32 -19.51 5.50
CA GLY A 3 -3.16 -19.12 4.38
C GLY A 3 -2.40 -18.18 3.44
N GLU A 4 -2.92 -18.02 2.24
CA GLU A 4 -2.35 -17.16 1.22
C GLU A 4 -3.38 -16.15 0.78
N THR A 5 -2.95 -14.92 0.48
CA THR A 5 -3.79 -13.97 -0.26
C THR A 5 -3.77 -14.30 -1.75
N SER A 6 -4.67 -13.68 -2.51
CA SER A 6 -4.53 -13.66 -3.97
C SER A 6 -3.19 -13.03 -4.37
N GLU A 7 -2.69 -13.45 -5.53
CA GLU A 7 -1.54 -12.82 -6.17
C GLU A 7 -1.92 -11.43 -6.64
N GLN A 8 -1.09 -10.44 -6.30
CA GLN A 8 -1.17 -9.11 -6.90
C GLN A 8 -0.28 -9.12 -8.13
N ILE A 9 -0.87 -8.94 -9.31
CA ILE A 9 -0.13 -8.75 -10.55
C ILE A 9 0.60 -7.41 -10.53
N GLU A 10 1.51 -7.21 -11.48
CA GLU A 10 2.18 -5.92 -11.66
C GLU A 10 1.18 -4.78 -11.89
N GLN A 11 1.45 -3.62 -11.27
CA GLN A 11 0.63 -2.42 -11.40
C GLN A 11 1.49 -1.23 -11.80
N LYS A 12 1.03 -0.49 -12.81
CA LYS A 12 1.55 0.84 -13.14
C LYS A 12 0.66 1.86 -12.47
N LEU A 13 1.19 2.57 -11.48
CA LEU A 13 0.46 3.55 -10.69
C LEU A 13 0.99 4.95 -10.97
N THR A 14 0.10 5.93 -10.88
CA THR A 14 0.44 7.34 -11.07
C THR A 14 -0.01 8.11 -9.83
N THR A 15 0.84 8.99 -9.32
CA THR A 15 0.47 9.85 -8.18
C THR A 15 -0.64 10.83 -8.60
N THR A 16 -1.43 11.29 -7.64
CA THR A 16 -2.34 12.42 -7.89
C THR A 16 -1.55 13.68 -8.22
N LYS A 17 -2.10 14.54 -9.09
CA LYS A 17 -1.55 15.86 -9.41
C LYS A 17 -1.80 16.83 -8.25
N ASN A 18 -0.90 16.83 -7.26
CA ASN A 18 -0.91 17.80 -6.16
C ASN A 18 0.50 17.94 -5.55
N GLY A 19 1.51 18.15 -6.40
CA GLY A 19 2.90 17.89 -6.07
C GLY A 19 3.89 18.90 -6.65
N LYS A 20 3.53 20.19 -6.67
CA LYS A 20 4.50 21.25 -6.96
C LYS A 20 5.65 21.19 -5.96
N HIS A 21 6.85 20.93 -6.45
CA HIS A 21 8.04 20.86 -5.62
C HIS A 21 9.28 21.22 -6.44
N ASN A 22 10.34 21.57 -5.71
CA ASN A 22 11.67 21.77 -6.22
C ASN A 22 12.63 20.73 -5.61
N HIS A 23 13.84 20.66 -6.17
CA HIS A 23 14.91 19.81 -5.68
C HIS A 23 16.00 20.67 -5.03
N GLY A 24 16.46 20.27 -3.83
CA GLY A 24 17.60 20.92 -3.16
C GLY A 24 18.95 20.37 -3.62
N GLY A 25 20.03 20.92 -3.07
CA GLY A 25 21.39 20.44 -3.33
C GLY A 25 22.04 21.01 -4.58
N VAL A 26 21.50 22.12 -5.08
CA VAL A 26 22.05 22.90 -6.18
C VAL A 26 22.65 24.20 -5.65
N ALA A 27 23.40 24.92 -6.49
CA ALA A 27 23.82 26.28 -6.19
C ALA A 27 22.60 27.21 -6.01
N GLY A 28 22.75 28.21 -5.14
CA GLY A 28 21.79 29.26 -4.91
C GLY A 28 21.63 30.16 -6.12
N LYS A 29 20.40 30.25 -6.64
CA LYS A 29 20.05 31.13 -7.76
C LYS A 29 20.13 32.63 -7.45
N ASP A 30 20.05 32.98 -6.17
CA ASP A 30 20.01 34.37 -5.71
C ASP A 30 21.39 34.89 -5.31
N ASP A 31 22.41 34.02 -5.24
CA ASP A 31 23.80 34.43 -5.04
C ASP A 31 24.50 34.58 -6.40
N PRO A 32 24.82 35.82 -6.83
CA PRO A 32 25.47 36.06 -8.12
C PRO A 32 26.85 35.40 -8.22
N TRP A 33 27.48 35.01 -7.11
CA TRP A 33 28.77 34.31 -7.10
C TRP A 33 28.65 32.79 -7.22
N GLU A 34 27.48 32.22 -6.99
CA GLU A 34 27.26 30.77 -7.09
C GLU A 34 26.79 30.32 -8.48
N ILE A 35 26.13 31.17 -9.28
CA ILE A 35 25.67 30.83 -10.66
C ILE A 35 26.20 31.80 -11.73
N GLY A 36 27.09 32.74 -11.38
CA GLY A 36 27.59 33.78 -12.27
C GLY A 36 29.04 33.62 -12.74
N GLY A 37 29.26 32.88 -13.83
CA GLY A 37 30.27 33.25 -14.83
C GLY A 37 31.73 32.82 -14.64
N ASP A 38 32.02 31.51 -14.64
CA ASP A 38 33.26 30.89 -15.15
C ASP A 38 33.00 29.38 -15.38
N VAL A 39 33.92 28.61 -15.97
CA VAL A 39 33.79 27.14 -16.21
C VAL A 39 33.69 26.34 -14.90
N ARG A 40 33.90 26.98 -13.74
CA ARG A 40 33.84 26.35 -12.42
C ARG A 40 32.83 27.06 -11.53
N GLN A 41 31.85 26.30 -11.07
CA GLN A 41 30.86 26.73 -10.11
C GLN A 41 31.31 26.32 -8.71
N LEU A 42 31.48 27.28 -7.81
CA LEU A 42 31.74 27.05 -6.39
C LEU A 42 30.48 27.47 -5.63
N PHE A 43 29.92 26.57 -4.82
CA PHE A 43 28.79 26.88 -3.95
C PHE A 43 29.04 26.34 -2.55
N ASN A 44 28.42 26.96 -1.56
CA ASN A 44 28.61 26.62 -0.16
C ASN A 44 27.73 25.41 0.22
N PRO A 45 28.30 24.23 0.56
CA PRO A 45 27.49 23.05 0.90
C PRO A 45 26.67 23.20 2.19
N LYS A 46 26.94 24.24 3.00
CA LYS A 46 26.14 24.56 4.19
C LYS A 46 24.86 25.33 3.86
N ASP A 47 24.83 26.02 2.71
CA ASP A 47 23.77 26.92 2.30
C ASP A 47 23.31 26.55 0.89
N LEU A 48 22.63 25.40 0.76
CA LEU A 48 22.21 24.84 -0.52
C LEU A 48 21.03 25.62 -1.11
N GLY A 49 21.09 25.88 -2.41
CA GLY A 49 19.96 26.36 -3.21
C GLY A 49 18.94 25.27 -3.55
N VAL A 50 17.91 25.70 -4.25
CA VAL A 50 16.84 24.86 -4.81
C VAL A 50 16.67 25.14 -6.29
N THR A 51 16.26 24.14 -7.06
CA THR A 51 15.83 24.34 -8.44
C THR A 51 14.56 25.19 -8.50
N ASP A 52 14.24 25.68 -9.69
CA ASP A 52 12.91 26.20 -9.95
C ASP A 52 11.86 25.09 -9.78
N ASP A 53 10.63 25.51 -9.50
CA ASP A 53 9.47 24.62 -9.41
C ASP A 53 9.18 24.01 -10.79
N ALA A 54 9.06 22.68 -10.84
CA ALA A 54 8.76 21.97 -12.09
C ALA A 54 7.27 22.09 -12.51
N GLY A 55 6.45 22.79 -11.73
CA GLY A 55 5.03 22.89 -11.91
C GLY A 55 4.29 21.63 -11.44
N GLU A 56 2.98 21.63 -11.67
CA GLU A 56 2.10 20.52 -11.32
C GLU A 56 2.38 19.31 -12.22
N HIS A 57 2.92 18.23 -11.65
CA HIS A 57 3.16 17.01 -12.39
C HIS A 57 2.83 15.78 -11.56
N ASP A 58 2.69 14.65 -12.25
CA ASP A 58 2.54 13.33 -11.65
C ASP A 58 3.84 12.53 -11.78
N HIS A 59 3.97 11.51 -10.93
CA HIS A 59 5.02 10.52 -11.02
C HIS A 59 4.40 9.16 -11.31
N GLU A 60 5.08 8.43 -12.18
CA GLU A 60 4.75 7.05 -12.46
C GLU A 60 5.63 6.12 -11.62
N VAL A 61 5.02 5.11 -11.01
CA VAL A 61 5.71 4.07 -10.25
C VAL A 61 5.16 2.71 -10.67
N THR A 62 6.06 1.78 -10.95
CA THR A 62 5.70 0.37 -11.18
C THR A 62 5.82 -0.40 -9.88
N VAL A 63 4.74 -1.04 -9.46
CA VAL A 63 4.71 -2.01 -8.36
C VAL A 63 4.79 -3.40 -8.97
N PRO A 64 5.88 -4.16 -8.77
CA PRO A 64 6.01 -5.51 -9.31
C PRO A 64 4.97 -6.48 -8.75
N ALA A 65 4.75 -7.57 -9.49
CA ALA A 65 3.91 -8.67 -9.02
C ALA A 65 4.45 -9.23 -7.70
N HIS A 66 3.56 -9.44 -6.74
CA HIS A 66 3.92 -9.94 -5.42
C HIS A 66 2.75 -10.71 -4.77
N LYS A 67 3.08 -11.54 -3.77
CA LYS A 67 2.11 -12.34 -3.02
C LYS A 67 2.44 -12.28 -1.53
N HIS A 68 1.40 -12.30 -0.69
CA HIS A 68 1.55 -12.34 0.75
C HIS A 68 1.22 -13.73 1.30
N THR A 69 2.09 -14.23 2.18
CA THR A 69 1.80 -15.41 2.99
C THR A 69 1.37 -14.96 4.38
N THR A 70 0.35 -15.60 4.93
CA THR A 70 -0.16 -15.29 6.27
C THR A 70 -0.06 -16.52 7.15
N SER A 71 0.37 -16.33 8.39
CA SER A 71 0.40 -17.40 9.39
C SER A 71 -0.11 -16.87 10.72
N GLY A 72 -0.81 -17.75 11.45
CA GLY A 72 -1.37 -17.41 12.75
C GLY A 72 -1.54 -18.65 13.61
N LYS A 73 -1.36 -18.47 14.92
CA LYS A 73 -1.68 -19.47 15.93
C LYS A 73 -3.11 -19.22 16.41
N THR A 74 -4.07 -19.89 15.79
CA THR A 74 -5.46 -19.90 16.26
C THR A 74 -5.56 -20.91 17.41
N ALA A 75 -6.15 -20.51 18.54
CA ALA A 75 -6.52 -21.46 19.57
C ALA A 75 -7.73 -22.25 19.08
N ASN A 76 -7.60 -23.58 18.99
CA ASN A 76 -8.68 -24.56 18.82
C ASN A 76 -9.77 -24.20 17.81
N LEU A 77 -9.43 -24.11 16.51
CA LEU A 77 -10.46 -24.32 15.50
C LEU A 77 -10.87 -25.79 15.60
N GLY A 78 -12.16 -26.05 15.85
CA GLY A 78 -12.71 -27.40 15.89
C GLY A 78 -12.33 -28.21 14.64
N GLU A 79 -12.28 -29.53 14.76
CA GLU A 79 -11.67 -30.44 13.76
C GLU A 79 -12.41 -30.54 12.41
N GLY A 80 -13.29 -29.58 12.07
CA GLY A 80 -14.08 -29.59 10.84
C GLY A 80 -15.07 -30.75 10.73
N LYS A 81 -15.26 -31.50 11.83
CA LYS A 81 -16.18 -32.63 11.88
C LYS A 81 -17.61 -32.12 11.91
N SER A 82 -18.48 -32.77 11.13
CA SER A 82 -19.92 -32.58 11.22
C SER A 82 -20.37 -32.85 12.66
N PHE A 83 -21.07 -31.90 13.27
CA PHE A 83 -21.71 -32.08 14.57
C PHE A 83 -23.20 -31.81 14.41
N SER A 84 -24.00 -32.57 15.14
CA SER A 84 -25.46 -32.42 15.08
C SER A 84 -25.90 -31.45 16.17
N VAL A 85 -26.63 -30.41 15.77
CA VAL A 85 -27.37 -29.55 16.70
C VAL A 85 -28.79 -30.07 16.70
N VAL A 86 -29.12 -30.86 17.71
CA VAL A 86 -30.48 -31.38 17.94
C VAL A 86 -30.98 -30.89 19.27
N GLU A 87 -32.20 -30.36 19.28
CA GLU A 87 -32.88 -30.03 20.53
C GLU A 87 -33.23 -31.31 21.29
N ALA A 88 -33.15 -31.28 22.63
CA ALA A 88 -33.58 -32.39 23.45
C ALA A 88 -35.12 -32.41 23.52
N HIS A 89 -35.75 -33.28 22.74
CA HIS A 89 -37.20 -33.44 22.72
C HIS A 89 -37.61 -34.92 22.80
N THR A 90 -38.77 -35.18 23.39
CA THR A 90 -39.39 -36.51 23.39
C THR A 90 -40.27 -36.66 22.15
N LEU A 91 -39.96 -37.66 21.32
CA LEU A 91 -40.77 -38.00 20.15
C LEU A 91 -42.08 -38.66 20.60
N LEU A 92 -43.22 -38.10 20.20
CA LEU A 92 -44.55 -38.67 20.40
C LEU A 92 -45.20 -38.99 19.04
N MET A 93 -46.09 -39.97 19.02
CA MET A 93 -46.83 -40.33 17.80
C MET A 93 -47.75 -39.19 17.38
N CYS A 94 -47.57 -38.73 16.14
CA CYS A 94 -48.42 -37.70 15.55
C CYS A 94 -49.49 -38.36 14.68
N TRP A 95 -50.77 -38.16 15.03
CA TRP A 95 -51.91 -38.65 14.26
C TRP A 95 -52.65 -37.46 13.66
N SER A 96 -52.86 -37.46 12.34
CA SER A 96 -53.75 -36.51 11.67
C SER A 96 -55.03 -37.24 11.23
N ARG A 97 -56.19 -36.62 11.47
CA ARG A 97 -57.46 -37.10 10.90
C ARG A 97 -57.60 -36.51 9.50
N VAL A 98 -57.70 -37.37 8.49
CA VAL A 98 -58.00 -36.96 7.11
C VAL A 98 -59.47 -37.31 6.83
N ALA A 99 -60.22 -36.36 6.27
CA ALA A 99 -61.63 -36.50 5.88
C ALA A 99 -61.74 -36.89 4.40
#